data_AF-A0A382ZI42-F1
#
_entry.id   AF-A0A382ZI42-F1
#
_cell.length_a   1.000
_cell.length_b   1.000
_cell.length_c   1.000
_cell.angle_alpha   90.00
_cell.angle_beta   90.00
_cell.angle_gamma   90.00
#
_symmetry.space_group_name_H-M   'P 1'
#
loop_
_entity.id
_entity.type
_entity.pdbx_description
1 polymer ?
#
loop_
_entity_poly.entity_id
_entity_poly.type
_entity_poly.pdbx_seq_one_letter_code
_entity_poly.pdbx_strand_id
1 'polypeptide(L)'
;DRLQQFDLIAIQELRDEEVVQRTLSILEARGHVYHAMVSPPVGRGVKERYAFLWRPEKVAPVDSGTVYSDPDDVFIREPFYASFRADSFDFTLITIHVVFGDGVADRRAENLHLDDVYRAVQGADPNEQDVILLGDFNLPPSDSGMAEVDGLLDPVFTGDVRTTISEASLYDNLWWDAEFVTEWTGAAGIDRFDEAVFGNSDDAASLAVSDHRPIWVTLSTELPDDDGRSISTGMAPKSWGITKLAR
;
A
#
# COMPACT_ATOMS: atom_id res chain seq x y z
N ASP A 1 -4.32 -7.54 16.95
CA ASP A 1 -5.77 -7.35 16.78
C ASP A 1 -6.14 -6.46 15.62
N ARG A 2 -5.36 -5.43 15.28
CA ARG A 2 -5.67 -4.58 14.11
C ARG A 2 -5.34 -5.24 12.78
N LEU A 3 -4.09 -5.66 12.56
CA LEU A 3 -3.63 -6.25 11.28
C LEU A 3 -4.48 -7.42 10.77
N GLN A 4 -5.01 -8.26 11.66
CA GLN A 4 -5.77 -9.46 11.28
C GLN A 4 -7.07 -9.19 10.51
N GLN A 5 -7.51 -7.93 10.44
CA GLN A 5 -8.71 -7.52 9.70
C GLN A 5 -8.47 -7.31 8.20
N PHE A 6 -7.23 -7.44 7.72
CA PHE A 6 -6.82 -7.19 6.33
C PHE A 6 -6.22 -8.43 5.71
N ASP A 7 -6.44 -8.65 4.41
CA ASP A 7 -5.98 -9.84 3.70
C ASP A 7 -4.60 -9.65 3.06
N LEU A 8 -4.27 -8.42 2.66
CA LEU A 8 -2.95 -7.99 2.19
C LEU A 8 -2.66 -6.58 2.75
N ILE A 9 -1.44 -6.39 3.24
CA ILE A 9 -1.01 -5.23 4.00
C ILE A 9 0.35 -4.76 3.46
N ALA A 10 0.46 -3.49 3.10
CA ALA A 10 1.75 -2.84 2.88
C ALA A 10 2.24 -2.21 4.20
N ILE A 11 3.50 -2.42 4.57
CA ILE A 11 4.12 -1.85 5.77
C ILE A 11 5.35 -1.03 5.35
N GLN A 12 5.47 0.14 5.94
CA GLN A 12 6.54 1.12 5.69
C GLN A 12 7.35 1.36 6.95
N GLU A 13 8.46 2.11 6.83
CA GLU A 13 9.38 2.44 7.93
C GLU A 13 9.97 1.24 8.69
N LEU A 14 10.01 0.06 8.07
CA LEU A 14 10.59 -1.11 8.72
C LEU A 14 12.10 -0.95 8.87
N ARG A 15 12.58 -1.00 10.10
CA ARG A 15 14.03 -0.94 10.40
C ARG A 15 14.68 -2.32 10.35
N ASP A 16 13.93 -3.39 10.62
CA ASP A 16 14.44 -4.75 10.76
C ASP A 16 13.40 -5.81 10.34
N GLU A 17 13.88 -6.87 9.69
CA GLU A 17 13.13 -8.07 9.34
C GLU A 17 12.73 -8.89 10.58
N GLU A 18 13.47 -8.80 11.69
CA GLU A 18 13.12 -9.48 12.95
C GLU A 18 11.74 -9.05 13.47
N VAL A 19 11.39 -7.76 13.31
CA VAL A 19 10.08 -7.23 13.69
C VAL A 19 8.96 -7.86 12.86
N VAL A 20 9.21 -8.10 11.56
CA VAL A 20 8.26 -8.79 10.67
C VAL A 20 8.05 -10.22 11.16
N GLN A 21 9.13 -10.99 11.39
CA GLN A 21 9.05 -12.37 11.86
C GLN A 21 8.33 -12.49 13.21
N ARG A 22 8.60 -11.57 14.14
CA ARG A 22 7.88 -11.49 15.42
C ARG A 22 6.40 -11.19 15.23
N THR A 23 6.07 -10.30 14.29
CA THR A 23 4.67 -9.97 13.97
C THR A 23 3.93 -11.17 13.41
N LEU A 24 4.53 -11.90 12.46
CA LEU A 24 3.98 -13.14 11.92
C LEU A 24 3.74 -14.19 13.02
N SER A 25 4.73 -14.38 13.91
CA SER A 25 4.61 -15.31 15.04
C SER A 25 3.46 -14.94 16.00
N ILE A 26 3.25 -13.64 16.26
CA ILE A 26 2.14 -13.16 17.10
C ILE A 26 0.80 -13.39 16.41
N LEU A 27 0.70 -13.16 15.10
CA LEU A 27 -0.52 -13.41 14.32
C LEU A 27 -0.84 -14.92 14.29
N GLU A 28 0.17 -15.76 14.06
CA GLU A 28 0.01 -17.22 14.03
C GLU A 28 -0.45 -17.76 15.38
N ALA A 29 0.16 -17.29 16.49
CA ALA A 29 -0.26 -17.65 17.84
C ALA A 29 -1.71 -17.25 18.17
N ARG A 30 -2.28 -16.29 17.43
CA ARG A 30 -3.68 -15.85 17.51
C ARG A 30 -4.60 -16.56 16.50
N GLY A 31 -4.08 -17.53 15.75
CA GLY A 31 -4.84 -18.30 14.76
C GLY A 31 -4.94 -17.64 13.39
N HIS A 32 -4.07 -16.67 13.09
CA HIS A 32 -4.03 -15.99 11.79
C HIS A 32 -2.69 -16.23 11.11
N VAL A 33 -2.69 -17.01 10.03
CA VAL A 33 -1.49 -17.27 9.24
C VAL A 33 -1.29 -16.13 8.25
N TYR A 34 -0.09 -15.56 8.24
CA TYR A 34 0.36 -14.59 7.24
C TYR A 34 1.73 -15.00 6.72
N HIS A 35 1.98 -14.72 5.45
CA HIS A 35 3.31 -14.71 4.86
C HIS A 35 3.78 -13.27 4.66
N ALA A 36 5.08 -13.08 4.44
CA ALA A 36 5.65 -11.77 4.19
C ALA A 36 6.69 -11.79 3.06
N MET A 37 6.76 -10.67 2.36
CA MET A 37 7.76 -10.30 1.38
C MET A 37 8.36 -8.97 1.86
N VAL A 38 9.67 -8.90 2.03
CA VAL A 38 10.35 -7.71 2.56
C VAL A 38 11.36 -7.22 1.54
N SER A 39 11.36 -5.91 1.28
CA SER A 39 12.29 -5.30 0.34
C SER A 39 13.73 -5.35 0.89
N PRO A 40 14.74 -5.26 0.01
CA PRO A 40 16.06 -4.76 0.38
C PRO A 40 15.97 -3.40 1.11
N PRO A 41 16.99 -3.02 1.89
CA PRO A 41 16.96 -1.76 2.62
C PRO A 41 17.23 -0.56 1.70
N VAL A 42 16.30 0.38 1.69
CA VAL A 42 16.31 1.66 0.94
C VAL A 42 16.59 2.83 1.89
N GLY A 43 17.11 3.96 1.41
CA GLY A 43 17.43 5.10 2.28
C GLY A 43 18.85 5.65 2.13
N ARG A 44 18.97 6.98 2.11
CA ARG A 44 20.25 7.69 2.26
C ARG A 44 20.59 7.84 3.74
N GLY A 45 21.60 7.10 4.21
CA GLY A 45 22.03 7.12 5.61
C GLY A 45 21.23 6.14 6.47
N VAL A 46 20.14 6.59 7.10
CA VAL A 46 19.26 5.69 7.85
C VAL A 46 18.40 4.93 6.86
N LYS A 47 18.46 3.60 6.94
CA LYS A 47 17.72 2.74 6.01
C LYS A 47 16.39 2.27 6.59
N GLU A 48 15.47 2.02 5.69
CA GLU A 48 14.13 1.48 5.90
C GLU A 48 13.90 0.33 4.93
N ARG A 49 12.83 -0.40 5.15
CA ARG A 49 12.34 -1.46 4.28
C ARG A 49 10.84 -1.28 4.12
N TYR A 50 10.36 -1.82 3.02
CA TYR A 50 8.95 -2.07 2.79
C TYR A 50 8.67 -3.54 3.05
N ALA A 51 7.45 -3.87 3.46
CA ALA A 51 6.98 -5.25 3.43
C ALA A 51 5.55 -5.36 2.93
N PHE A 52 5.26 -6.44 2.24
CA PHE A 52 3.91 -6.90 2.00
C PHE A 52 3.64 -8.12 2.88
N LEU A 53 2.57 -8.08 3.68
CA LEU A 53 2.09 -9.20 4.47
C LEU A 53 0.74 -9.65 3.92
N TRP A 54 0.54 -10.94 3.73
CA TRP A 54 -0.72 -11.45 3.18
C TRP A 54 -1.17 -12.76 3.79
N ARG A 55 -2.47 -13.01 3.72
CA ARG A 55 -3.11 -14.29 4.03
C ARG A 55 -2.91 -15.25 2.85
N PRO A 56 -2.12 -16.34 2.98
CA PRO A 56 -1.81 -17.23 1.86
C PRO A 56 -3.04 -17.99 1.34
N GLU A 57 -4.12 -18.05 2.11
CA GLU A 57 -5.41 -18.62 1.69
C GLU A 57 -6.28 -17.65 0.86
N LYS A 58 -5.88 -16.38 0.76
CA LYS A 58 -6.62 -15.33 0.04
C LYS A 58 -5.82 -14.72 -1.11
N VAL A 59 -4.53 -14.53 -0.91
CA VAL A 59 -3.65 -13.82 -1.84
C VAL A 59 -2.39 -14.64 -2.08
N ALA A 60 -1.89 -14.63 -3.31
CA ALA A 60 -0.60 -15.20 -3.66
C ALA A 60 0.26 -14.15 -4.40
N PRO A 61 1.54 -13.99 -4.03
CA PRO A 61 2.45 -13.16 -4.83
C PRO A 61 2.73 -13.84 -6.17
N VAL A 62 2.77 -13.05 -7.23
CA VAL A 62 3.12 -13.49 -8.59
C VAL A 62 4.63 -13.43 -8.81
N ASP A 63 5.30 -12.48 -8.15
CA ASP A 63 6.74 -12.28 -8.19
C ASP A 63 7.36 -12.18 -6.78
N SER A 64 8.64 -11.82 -6.69
CA SER A 64 9.38 -11.64 -5.43
C SER A 64 9.47 -10.20 -4.95
N GLY A 65 8.79 -9.28 -5.62
CA GLY A 65 8.91 -7.84 -5.49
C GLY A 65 10.21 -7.26 -6.04
N THR A 66 10.16 -5.99 -6.41
CA THR A 66 11.27 -5.24 -7.02
C THR A 66 11.35 -3.84 -6.43
N VAL A 67 12.55 -3.40 -6.07
CA VAL A 67 12.82 -1.99 -5.78
C VAL A 67 13.01 -1.27 -7.10
N TYR A 68 12.26 -0.19 -7.30
CA TYR A 68 12.30 0.62 -8.51
C TYR A 68 13.73 1.12 -8.76
N SER A 69 14.18 0.99 -10.02
CA SER A 69 15.52 1.43 -10.40
C SER A 69 15.53 2.94 -10.59
N ASP A 70 16.15 3.66 -9.67
CA ASP A 70 16.29 5.10 -9.67
C ASP A 70 17.76 5.52 -9.90
N PRO A 71 18.25 5.53 -11.16
CA PRO A 71 19.65 5.82 -11.46
C PRO A 71 20.03 7.29 -11.20
N ASP A 72 19.06 8.19 -11.20
CA ASP A 72 19.25 9.61 -10.96
C ASP A 72 19.18 9.98 -9.46
N ASP A 73 18.93 8.99 -8.59
CA ASP A 73 18.81 9.15 -7.13
C ASP A 73 17.82 10.28 -6.80
N VAL A 74 16.61 10.19 -7.37
CA VAL A 74 15.49 11.11 -7.09
C VAL A 74 14.93 10.83 -5.70
N PHE A 75 14.58 9.58 -5.42
CA PHE A 75 13.92 9.15 -4.20
C PHE A 75 14.93 8.81 -3.11
N ILE A 76 14.77 9.37 -1.90
CA ILE A 76 15.57 8.95 -0.75
C ILE A 76 15.37 7.47 -0.44
N ARG A 77 14.15 6.97 -0.67
CA ARG A 77 13.71 5.58 -0.50
C ARG A 77 12.98 5.17 -1.76
N GLU A 78 13.67 4.47 -2.63
CA GLU A 78 13.16 4.02 -3.91
C GLU A 78 11.86 3.21 -3.72
N PRO A 79 10.80 3.44 -4.51
CA PRO A 79 9.54 2.69 -4.42
C PRO A 79 9.76 1.17 -4.50
N PHE A 80 8.94 0.40 -3.79
CA PHE A 80 8.93 -1.06 -3.89
C PHE A 80 7.61 -1.52 -4.46
N TYR A 81 7.64 -2.45 -5.41
CA TYR A 81 6.41 -2.98 -6.00
C TYR A 81 6.45 -4.49 -6.15
N ALA A 82 5.27 -5.11 -6.15
CA ALA A 82 5.09 -6.54 -6.38
C ALA A 82 3.70 -6.80 -6.94
N SER A 83 3.58 -7.80 -7.81
CA SER A 83 2.29 -8.25 -8.33
C SER A 83 1.71 -9.37 -7.48
N PHE A 84 0.40 -9.36 -7.31
CA PHE A 84 -0.37 -10.30 -6.50
C PHE A 84 -1.54 -10.85 -7.31
N ARG A 85 -2.05 -12.01 -6.89
CA ARG A 85 -3.29 -12.58 -7.38
C ARG A 85 -4.18 -12.98 -6.21
N ALA A 86 -5.45 -12.63 -6.30
CA ALA A 86 -6.50 -13.03 -5.39
C ALA A 86 -7.71 -13.53 -6.22
N ASP A 87 -7.95 -14.84 -6.18
CA ASP A 87 -8.91 -15.54 -7.06
C ASP A 87 -8.72 -15.19 -8.55
N SER A 88 -9.67 -14.45 -9.14
CA SER A 88 -9.67 -14.05 -10.55
C SER A 88 -9.00 -12.71 -10.82
N PHE A 89 -8.64 -11.97 -9.78
CA PHE A 89 -8.07 -10.63 -9.87
C PHE A 89 -6.56 -10.68 -9.61
N ASP A 90 -5.76 -10.25 -10.56
CA ASP A 90 -4.37 -9.85 -10.36
C ASP A 90 -4.24 -8.32 -10.35
N PHE A 91 -3.18 -7.85 -9.70
CA PHE A 91 -2.90 -6.42 -9.54
C PHE A 91 -1.46 -6.23 -9.09
N THR A 92 -0.94 -5.03 -9.33
CA THR A 92 0.39 -4.61 -8.87
C THR A 92 0.27 -3.52 -7.81
N LEU A 93 0.88 -3.76 -6.64
CA LEU A 93 1.00 -2.73 -5.61
C LEU A 93 2.36 -2.04 -5.72
N ILE A 94 2.36 -0.71 -5.78
CA ILE A 94 3.54 0.14 -5.59
C ILE A 94 3.42 0.80 -4.22
N THR A 95 4.38 0.54 -3.32
CA THR A 95 4.48 1.19 -2.01
C THR A 95 5.62 2.20 -1.98
N ILE A 96 5.34 3.40 -1.46
CA ILE A 96 6.33 4.47 -1.25
C ILE A 96 6.15 5.15 0.12
N HIS A 97 7.28 5.56 0.72
CA HIS A 97 7.33 6.51 1.82
C HIS A 97 8.22 7.70 1.40
N VAL A 98 7.56 8.75 0.90
CA VAL A 98 8.23 9.96 0.41
C VAL A 98 8.90 10.69 1.57
N VAL A 99 10.06 11.31 1.33
CA VAL A 99 10.75 12.10 2.34
C VAL A 99 9.84 13.17 2.97
N PHE A 100 9.89 13.37 4.29
CA PHE A 100 9.28 14.57 4.89
C PHE A 100 10.13 15.82 4.57
N GLY A 101 11.45 15.71 4.76
CA GLY A 101 12.44 16.73 4.42
C GLY A 101 12.49 17.91 5.40
N ASP A 102 13.39 18.85 5.13
CA ASP A 102 13.55 20.09 5.91
C ASP A 102 12.46 21.11 5.54
N GLY A 103 11.86 20.96 4.36
CA GLY A 103 10.71 21.74 3.93
C GLY A 103 9.82 21.02 2.92
N VAL A 104 8.66 21.63 2.67
CA VAL A 104 7.66 21.10 1.72
C VAL A 104 8.23 20.99 0.29
N ALA A 105 9.25 21.77 -0.06
CA ALA A 105 9.91 21.67 -1.35
C ALA A 105 10.59 20.30 -1.58
N ASP A 106 11.15 19.70 -0.53
CA ASP A 106 11.88 18.42 -0.64
C ASP A 106 10.92 17.28 -0.97
N ARG A 107 9.82 17.18 -0.22
CA ARG A 107 8.79 16.16 -0.47
C ARG A 107 8.03 16.37 -1.77
N ARG A 108 7.85 17.63 -2.21
CA ARG A 108 7.28 17.92 -3.53
C ARG A 108 8.21 17.44 -4.65
N ALA A 109 9.51 17.60 -4.50
CA ALA A 109 10.48 17.17 -5.51
C ALA A 109 10.41 15.66 -5.75
N GLU A 110 10.27 14.83 -4.71
CA GLU A 110 10.05 13.39 -4.89
C GLU A 110 8.67 13.06 -5.47
N ASN A 111 7.59 13.67 -4.95
CA ASN A 111 6.23 13.36 -5.41
C ASN A 111 6.00 13.66 -6.90
N LEU A 112 6.66 14.69 -7.45
CA LEU A 112 6.57 15.06 -8.88
C LEU A 112 7.11 14.00 -9.85
N HIS A 113 7.77 12.95 -9.35
CA HIS A 113 8.30 11.85 -10.17
C HIS A 113 7.56 10.52 -9.98
N LEU A 114 6.49 10.50 -9.17
CA LEU A 114 5.76 9.26 -8.90
C LEU A 114 4.90 8.79 -10.08
N ASP A 115 4.51 9.69 -10.97
CA ASP A 115 3.83 9.34 -12.22
C ASP A 115 4.75 8.58 -13.19
N ASP A 116 6.04 8.93 -13.24
CA ASP A 116 7.06 8.19 -13.99
C ASP A 116 7.20 6.76 -13.44
N VAL A 117 7.23 6.59 -12.12
CA VAL A 117 7.26 5.28 -11.45
C VAL A 117 6.03 4.47 -11.83
N TYR A 118 4.83 5.07 -11.70
CA TYR A 118 3.57 4.41 -12.04
C TYR A 118 3.57 3.93 -13.49
N ARG A 119 3.89 4.82 -14.45
CA ARG A 119 3.90 4.47 -15.89
C ARG A 119 4.95 3.42 -16.22
N ALA A 120 6.12 3.46 -15.57
CA ALA A 120 7.15 2.47 -15.78
C ALA A 120 6.72 1.08 -15.29
N VAL A 121 6.06 0.99 -14.14
CA VAL A 121 5.53 -0.27 -13.61
C VAL A 121 4.36 -0.77 -14.44
N GLN A 122 3.37 0.08 -14.75
CA GLN A 122 2.22 -0.29 -15.58
C GLN A 122 2.63 -0.71 -16.99
N GLY A 123 3.63 -0.04 -17.58
CA GLY A 123 4.14 -0.38 -18.90
C GLY A 123 5.04 -1.64 -18.94
N ALA A 124 5.49 -2.14 -17.79
CA ALA A 124 6.34 -3.32 -17.72
C ALA A 124 5.56 -4.62 -17.93
N ASP A 125 4.26 -4.64 -17.57
CA ASP A 125 3.36 -5.75 -17.90
C ASP A 125 2.10 -5.23 -18.63
N PRO A 126 2.07 -5.26 -19.97
CA PRO A 126 0.92 -4.79 -20.73
C PRO A 126 -0.31 -5.72 -20.64
N ASN A 127 -0.25 -6.81 -19.87
CA ASN A 127 -1.40 -7.70 -19.63
C ASN A 127 -1.97 -7.57 -18.22
N GLU A 128 -1.44 -6.64 -17.42
CA GLU A 128 -1.82 -6.36 -16.04
C GLU A 128 -1.83 -4.84 -15.88
N GLN A 129 -3.01 -4.22 -15.93
CA GLN A 129 -3.16 -2.76 -15.85
C GLN A 129 -3.68 -2.26 -14.50
N ASP A 130 -4.02 -3.18 -13.59
CA ASP A 130 -4.44 -2.89 -12.22
C ASP A 130 -3.27 -2.53 -11.32
N VAL A 131 -2.76 -1.31 -11.52
CA VAL A 131 -1.66 -0.77 -10.73
C VAL A 131 -2.20 0.17 -9.65
N ILE A 132 -1.87 -0.12 -8.40
CA ILE A 132 -2.26 0.67 -7.23
C ILE A 132 -1.01 1.28 -6.59
N LEU A 133 -0.92 2.60 -6.63
CA LEU A 133 0.09 3.38 -5.92
C LEU A 133 -0.41 3.73 -4.52
N LEU A 134 0.26 3.24 -3.48
CA LEU A 134 -0.10 3.52 -2.10
C LEU A 134 1.13 3.99 -1.31
N GLY A 135 0.93 4.91 -0.38
CA GLY A 135 2.10 5.53 0.22
C GLY A 135 1.83 6.59 1.25
N ASP A 136 2.85 6.83 2.08
CA ASP A 136 2.97 8.07 2.84
C ASP A 136 3.62 9.04 1.87
N PHE A 137 2.80 9.90 1.30
CA PHE A 137 3.26 10.92 0.35
C PHE A 137 3.75 12.17 1.08
N ASN A 138 3.54 12.27 2.39
CA ASN A 138 3.81 13.45 3.21
C ASN A 138 3.15 14.75 2.69
N LEU A 139 2.16 14.61 1.80
CA LEU A 139 1.39 15.66 1.13
C LEU A 139 -0.07 15.22 0.96
N PRO A 140 -1.03 16.16 1.10
CA PRO A 140 -2.40 15.89 0.69
C PRO A 140 -2.53 15.85 -0.84
N PRO A 141 -3.52 15.13 -1.39
CA PRO A 141 -3.78 15.05 -2.83
C PRO A 141 -3.88 16.40 -3.54
N SER A 142 -4.40 17.42 -2.85
CA SER A 142 -4.57 18.76 -3.42
C SER A 142 -3.28 19.59 -3.50
N ASP A 143 -2.15 19.08 -2.99
CA ASP A 143 -0.88 19.80 -3.03
C ASP A 143 -0.29 19.77 -4.46
N SER A 144 0.36 20.86 -4.86
CA SER A 144 1.01 20.96 -6.18
C SER A 144 2.08 19.89 -6.45
N GLY A 145 2.67 19.28 -5.41
CA GLY A 145 3.60 18.16 -5.59
C GLY A 145 2.94 16.88 -6.09
N MET A 146 1.62 16.76 -5.93
CA MET A 146 0.84 15.61 -6.39
C MET A 146 0.29 15.80 -7.80
N ALA A 147 0.50 16.95 -8.45
CA ALA A 147 -0.19 17.32 -9.68
C ALA A 147 0.03 16.34 -10.85
N GLU A 148 1.21 15.75 -10.97
CA GLU A 148 1.51 14.77 -12.04
C GLU A 148 0.80 13.43 -11.79
N VAL A 149 0.71 13.01 -10.52
CA VAL A 149 -0.06 11.82 -10.11
C VAL A 149 -1.56 12.08 -10.25
N ASP A 150 -2.07 13.22 -9.80
CA ASP A 150 -3.49 13.63 -9.88
C ASP A 150 -3.96 13.85 -11.33
N GLY A 151 -3.03 14.12 -12.25
CA GLY A 151 -3.31 14.16 -13.67
C GLY A 151 -3.47 12.78 -14.33
N LEU A 152 -3.12 11.70 -13.63
CA LEU A 152 -3.11 10.32 -14.12
C LEU A 152 -4.02 9.38 -13.32
N LEU A 153 -4.09 9.56 -12.00
CA LEU A 153 -4.72 8.65 -11.05
C LEU A 153 -5.72 9.38 -10.15
N ASP A 154 -6.70 8.64 -9.66
CA ASP A 154 -7.69 9.11 -8.72
C ASP A 154 -7.28 8.77 -7.26
N PRO A 155 -7.23 9.75 -6.35
CA PRO A 155 -6.99 9.51 -4.93
C PRO A 155 -8.25 8.96 -4.25
N VAL A 156 -8.09 7.94 -3.41
CA VAL A 156 -9.21 7.39 -2.61
C VAL A 156 -9.73 8.39 -1.59
N PHE A 157 -8.82 9.02 -0.84
CA PHE A 157 -9.17 9.95 0.22
C PHE A 157 -8.89 11.39 -0.22
N THR A 158 -9.84 12.30 -0.01
CA THR A 158 -9.71 13.73 -0.35
C THR A 158 -10.37 14.62 0.70
N GLY A 159 -10.19 15.94 0.59
CA GLY A 159 -10.87 16.92 1.44
C GLY A 159 -10.44 16.89 2.90
N ASP A 160 -11.40 16.78 3.82
CA ASP A 160 -11.19 16.90 5.26
C ASP A 160 -10.78 15.59 5.96
N VAL A 161 -10.48 14.54 5.21
CA VAL A 161 -9.94 13.29 5.76
C VAL A 161 -8.58 13.53 6.40
N ARG A 162 -8.26 12.81 7.48
CA ARG A 162 -6.97 12.88 8.19
C ARG A 162 -6.47 11.48 8.50
N THR A 163 -5.20 11.22 8.22
CA THR A 163 -4.56 9.91 8.37
C THR A 163 -3.48 9.91 9.43
N THR A 164 -3.05 11.08 9.91
CA THR A 164 -2.24 11.18 11.14
C THR A 164 -3.13 11.15 12.39
N ILE A 165 -2.63 10.57 13.49
CA ILE A 165 -3.39 10.52 14.76
C ILE A 165 -3.63 11.93 15.34
N SER A 166 -2.74 12.87 15.04
CA SER A 166 -2.84 14.28 15.42
C SER A 166 -3.97 15.05 14.72
N GLU A 167 -4.73 14.41 13.83
CA GLU A 167 -5.78 15.02 13.00
C GLU A 167 -5.26 16.18 12.11
N ALA A 168 -3.95 16.24 11.90
CA ALA A 168 -3.31 17.38 11.24
C ALA A 168 -3.24 17.21 9.71
N SER A 169 -3.11 15.99 9.20
CA SER A 169 -2.75 15.79 7.80
C SER A 169 -3.37 14.54 7.17
N LEU A 170 -3.59 14.63 5.87
CA LEU A 170 -3.87 13.52 4.96
C LEU A 170 -2.58 13.26 4.19
N TYR A 171 -1.71 12.43 4.74
CA TYR A 171 -0.44 12.08 4.09
C TYR A 171 -0.50 10.71 3.41
N ASP A 172 -1.39 9.86 3.91
CA ASP A 172 -1.53 8.49 3.51
C ASP A 172 -2.64 8.38 2.47
N ASN A 173 -2.36 7.77 1.32
CA ASN A 173 -3.42 7.49 0.35
C ASN A 173 -3.17 6.22 -0.46
N LEU A 174 -4.19 5.83 -1.22
CA LEU A 174 -4.10 4.92 -2.36
C LEU A 174 -4.57 5.70 -3.60
N TRP A 175 -3.92 5.43 -4.72
CA TRP A 175 -4.16 6.04 -6.01
C TRP A 175 -4.15 4.97 -7.08
N TRP A 176 -5.06 5.07 -8.04
CA TRP A 176 -5.09 4.23 -9.22
C TRP A 176 -5.90 4.93 -10.31
N ASP A 177 -5.79 4.45 -11.54
CA ASP A 177 -6.67 4.88 -12.61
C ASP A 177 -8.00 4.08 -12.52
N ALA A 178 -9.11 4.77 -12.30
CA ALA A 178 -10.42 4.14 -12.14
C ALA A 178 -10.95 3.46 -13.42
N GLU A 179 -10.31 3.68 -14.58
CA GLU A 179 -10.59 2.91 -15.80
C GLU A 179 -10.05 1.48 -15.74
N PHE A 180 -8.99 1.23 -14.95
CA PHE A 180 -8.39 -0.10 -14.80
C PHE A 180 -8.85 -0.78 -13.51
N VAL A 181 -8.71 -0.19 -12.33
CA VAL A 181 -9.05 -0.89 -11.07
C VAL A 181 -10.56 -0.86 -10.78
N THR A 182 -11.34 -1.62 -11.56
CA THR A 182 -12.81 -1.66 -11.48
C THR A 182 -13.34 -2.57 -10.37
N GLU A 183 -12.48 -3.38 -9.77
CA GLU A 183 -12.74 -4.27 -8.64
C GLU A 183 -13.02 -3.52 -7.34
N TRP A 184 -12.71 -2.22 -7.29
CA TRP A 184 -13.00 -1.43 -6.10
C TRP A 184 -14.49 -1.38 -5.81
N THR A 185 -14.87 -1.95 -4.66
CA THR A 185 -16.27 -2.01 -4.21
C THR A 185 -16.85 -0.65 -3.79
N GLY A 186 -16.04 0.41 -3.83
CA GLY A 186 -16.34 1.73 -3.24
C GLY A 186 -16.14 1.78 -1.72
N ALA A 187 -15.84 0.65 -1.06
CA ALA A 187 -15.57 0.64 0.36
C ALA A 187 -14.11 1.02 0.64
N ALA A 188 -13.94 2.02 1.49
CA ALA A 188 -12.66 2.48 1.99
C ALA A 188 -12.81 2.96 3.44
N GLY A 189 -11.71 3.05 4.17
CA GLY A 189 -11.72 3.62 5.52
C GLY A 189 -10.36 3.74 6.17
N ILE A 190 -10.39 4.19 7.41
CA ILE A 190 -9.21 4.43 8.25
C ILE A 190 -9.37 3.60 9.52
N ASP A 191 -8.31 2.90 9.91
CA ASP A 191 -8.25 2.23 11.20
C ASP A 191 -7.79 3.21 12.30
N ARG A 192 -8.77 3.75 13.03
CA ARG A 192 -8.56 4.64 14.19
C ARG A 192 -8.17 3.84 15.44
N PHE A 193 -7.03 3.15 15.36
CA PHE A 193 -6.54 2.29 16.46
C PHE A 193 -6.22 3.11 17.72
N ASP A 194 -5.79 4.37 17.54
CA ASP A 194 -5.50 5.36 18.58
C ASP A 194 -6.76 5.64 19.43
N GLU A 195 -7.92 5.79 18.80
CA GLU A 195 -9.19 5.91 19.49
C GLU A 195 -9.61 4.59 20.14
N ALA A 196 -9.58 3.50 19.36
CA ALA A 196 -10.14 2.21 19.77
C ALA A 196 -9.34 1.51 20.89
N VAL A 197 -8.01 1.72 20.95
CA VAL A 197 -7.11 1.01 21.86
C VAL A 197 -6.49 1.95 22.90
N PHE A 198 -6.22 3.20 22.53
CA PHE A 198 -5.50 4.15 23.39
C PHE A 198 -6.39 5.27 23.93
N GLY A 199 -7.70 5.21 23.71
CA GLY A 199 -8.66 6.21 24.22
C GLY A 199 -8.39 7.61 23.65
N ASN A 200 -7.90 7.67 22.41
CA ASN A 200 -7.54 8.90 21.71
C ASN A 200 -6.41 9.69 22.41
N SER A 201 -5.46 8.98 23.04
CA SER A 201 -4.22 9.55 23.53
C SER A 201 -3.14 9.43 22.47
N ASP A 202 -2.86 10.53 21.76
CA ASP A 202 -1.87 10.56 20.69
C ASP A 202 -0.48 10.15 21.18
N ASP A 203 -0.04 10.70 22.32
CA ASP A 203 1.25 10.35 22.93
C ASP A 203 1.39 8.85 23.20
N ALA A 204 0.34 8.21 23.73
CA ALA A 204 0.36 6.79 24.04
C ALA A 204 0.31 5.92 22.77
N ALA A 205 -0.51 6.31 21.79
CA ALA A 205 -0.66 5.62 20.52
C ALA A 205 0.62 5.70 19.67
N SER A 206 1.20 6.90 19.54
CA SER A 206 2.45 7.13 18.80
C SER A 206 3.62 6.35 19.40
N LEU A 207 3.77 6.40 20.73
CA LEU A 207 4.84 5.68 21.40
C LEU A 207 4.73 4.15 21.26
N ALA A 208 3.50 3.63 21.27
CA ALA A 208 3.26 2.19 21.29
C ALA A 208 3.11 1.55 19.91
N VAL A 209 2.62 2.30 18.92
CA VAL A 209 2.21 1.76 17.61
C VAL A 209 2.69 2.64 16.46
N SER A 210 2.12 3.83 16.28
CA SER A 210 2.42 4.73 15.15
C SER A 210 1.73 6.09 15.34
N ASP A 211 2.24 7.13 14.70
CA ASP A 211 1.60 8.43 14.50
C ASP A 211 0.73 8.51 13.22
N HIS A 212 0.75 7.47 12.40
CA HIS A 212 -0.10 7.29 11.23
C HIS A 212 -1.14 6.20 11.46
N ARG A 213 -2.33 6.39 10.89
CA ARG A 213 -3.43 5.43 10.92
C ARG A 213 -3.43 4.60 9.64
N PRO A 214 -3.53 3.27 9.73
CA PRO A 214 -3.69 2.44 8.54
C PRO A 214 -4.92 2.84 7.74
N ILE A 215 -4.77 2.89 6.43
CA ILE A 215 -5.86 3.18 5.50
C ILE A 215 -6.18 1.92 4.69
N TRP A 216 -7.42 1.76 4.26
CA TRP A 216 -7.83 0.52 3.61
C TRP A 216 -8.90 0.72 2.56
N VAL A 217 -8.93 -0.20 1.60
CA VAL A 217 -9.97 -0.35 0.58
C VAL A 217 -10.44 -1.80 0.54
N THR A 218 -11.54 -2.06 -0.15
CA THR A 218 -12.03 -3.43 -0.39
C THR A 218 -12.19 -3.65 -1.88
N LEU A 219 -11.51 -4.68 -2.38
CA LEU A 219 -11.53 -5.07 -3.79
C LEU A 219 -12.28 -6.41 -3.94
N SER A 220 -13.09 -6.49 -4.98
CA SER A 220 -13.80 -7.70 -5.37
C SER A 220 -12.86 -8.64 -6.13
N THR A 221 -12.74 -9.89 -5.72
CA THR A 221 -11.87 -10.88 -6.37
C THR A 221 -12.64 -11.87 -7.26
N GLU A 222 -13.96 -11.69 -7.35
CA GLU A 222 -14.88 -12.61 -8.04
C GLU A 222 -15.38 -12.06 -9.39
N LEU A 223 -15.05 -10.81 -9.73
CA LEU A 223 -15.37 -10.26 -11.04
C LEU A 223 -14.44 -10.89 -12.09
N PRO A 224 -14.89 -11.02 -13.35
CA PRO A 224 -13.96 -11.26 -14.44
C PRO A 224 -12.99 -10.08 -14.45
N ASP A 225 -11.71 -10.37 -14.23
CA ASP A 225 -10.61 -9.44 -14.43
C ASP A 225 -10.78 -8.75 -15.80
N ASP A 226 -10.69 -7.42 -15.77
CA ASP A 226 -11.02 -6.56 -16.89
C ASP A 226 -9.90 -6.44 -17.93
N ASP A 227 -8.73 -7.03 -17.65
CA ASP A 227 -7.61 -7.19 -18.59
C ASP A 227 -7.87 -8.25 -19.68
N GLY A 228 -9.12 -8.72 -19.80
CA GLY A 228 -9.65 -9.34 -21.01
C GLY A 228 -9.12 -10.76 -21.29
N ARG A 229 -8.49 -11.43 -20.31
CA ARG A 229 -8.12 -12.84 -20.44
C ARG A 229 -8.43 -13.67 -19.21
N SER A 230 -9.54 -14.42 -19.30
CA SER A 230 -9.73 -15.61 -18.49
C SER A 230 -8.59 -16.61 -18.73
N ILE A 231 -7.63 -16.70 -17.81
CA ILE A 231 -6.74 -17.85 -17.78
C ILE A 231 -7.60 -19.04 -17.34
N SER A 232 -7.80 -20.02 -18.22
CA SER A 232 -8.52 -21.24 -17.90
C SER A 232 -7.71 -22.05 -16.88
N THR A 233 -7.89 -21.78 -15.59
CA THR A 233 -7.41 -22.66 -14.54
C THR A 233 -8.48 -23.74 -14.33
N GLY A 234 -8.13 -24.98 -14.67
CA GLY A 234 -8.96 -26.17 -14.47
C GLY A 234 -9.14 -26.55 -13.00
N MET A 235 -9.44 -25.58 -12.14
CA MET A 235 -9.82 -25.79 -10.75
C MET A 235 -11.21 -25.20 -10.53
N ALA A 236 -12.13 -26.05 -10.09
CA ALA A 236 -13.49 -25.65 -9.79
C ALA A 236 -13.49 -24.54 -8.73
N PRO A 237 -14.27 -23.45 -8.93
CA PRO A 237 -14.31 -22.34 -7.99
C PRO A 237 -14.90 -22.83 -6.67
N LYS A 238 -14.22 -22.53 -5.57
CA LYS A 238 -14.79 -22.56 -4.22
C LYS A 238 -15.07 -21.10 -3.84
N SER A 239 -16.33 -20.73 -3.79
CA SER A 239 -16.80 -19.37 -3.46
C SER A 239 -16.34 -18.96 -2.05
N TRP A 240 -15.55 -17.89 -1.93
CA TRP A 240 -15.21 -17.27 -0.65
C TRP A 240 -14.88 -15.76 -0.77
N GLY A 241 -15.85 -14.94 -1.18
CA GLY A 241 -16.13 -13.55 -0.78
C GLY A 241 -15.01 -12.59 -0.33
N ILE A 242 -15.07 -11.38 -0.91
CA ILE A 242 -14.56 -10.04 -0.50
C ILE A 242 -13.16 -10.00 0.17
N THR A 243 -12.21 -9.30 -0.45
CA THR A 243 -10.83 -9.10 0.06
C THR A 243 -10.59 -7.64 0.48
N LYS A 244 -10.04 -7.44 1.68
CA LYS A 244 -9.75 -6.12 2.26
C LYS A 244 -8.25 -5.82 2.23
N LEU A 245 -7.84 -4.75 1.56
CA LEU A 245 -6.45 -4.28 1.46
C LEU A 245 -6.19 -3.15 2.45
N ALA A 246 -5.01 -3.11 3.06
CA ALA A 246 -4.57 -1.97 3.88
C ALA A 246 -3.14 -1.53 3.59
N ARG A 247 -2.86 -0.28 3.90
CA ARG A 247 -1.55 0.31 4.05
C ARG A 247 -1.36 0.78 5.48
#